data_AF-A0A356MJP5-F1
#
_entry.id   AF-A0A356MJP5-F1
#
_cell.length_a   1.000
_cell.length_b   1.000
_cell.length_c   1.000
_cell.angle_alpha   90.00
_cell.angle_beta   90.00
_cell.angle_gamma   90.00
#
_symmetry.space_group_name_H-M   'P 1'
#
loop_
_entity.id
_entity.type
_entity.pdbx_description
1 polymer ?
#
loop_
_entity_poly.entity_id
_entity_poly.type
_entity_poly.pdbx_seq_one_letter_code
_entity_poly.pdbx_strand_id
1 'polypeptide(L)'
;MEVKNINTVDEYPDNYDFLSKDTQNKIVEYMNNYQEDANNNYEKHITALDDKSRSMYLDLYNHVVDILIGSKNAYSIVGIKLEYNWNHDSKWLLATKADYQANNGLSDDCNCQMSQEEYTAWPYPKVNK
;
A
#
# COMPACT_ATOMS: atom_id res chain seq x y z
N MET A 1 3.33 7.93 -4.65
CA MET A 1 2.58 7.53 -3.44
C MET A 1 3.60 7.12 -2.40
N GLU A 2 3.56 7.71 -1.22
CA GLU A 2 4.41 7.31 -0.09
C GLU A 2 3.55 6.45 0.85
N VAL A 3 3.80 5.13 0.83
CA VAL A 3 3.15 4.22 1.78
C VAL A 3 3.96 4.33 3.08
N LYS A 4 3.45 5.10 4.05
CA LYS A 4 4.09 5.22 5.36
C LYS A 4 4.15 3.84 6.02
N ASN A 5 5.35 3.40 6.37
CA ASN A 5 5.53 2.15 7.07
C ASN A 5 5.22 2.34 8.56
N ILE A 6 4.26 1.57 9.07
CA ILE A 6 3.84 1.60 10.49
C ILE A 6 4.43 0.40 11.25
N ASN A 7 4.98 -0.59 10.52
CA ASN A 7 5.47 -1.82 11.13
C ASN A 7 6.86 -1.62 11.75
N THR A 8 7.04 -2.17 12.94
CA THR A 8 8.34 -2.36 13.58
C THR A 8 9.07 -3.56 12.97
N VAL A 9 10.41 -3.62 13.09
CA VAL A 9 11.23 -4.72 12.53
C VAL A 9 10.77 -6.10 12.99
N ASP A 10 10.29 -6.21 14.22
CA ASP A 10 9.86 -7.48 14.83
C ASP A 10 8.55 -8.02 14.24
N GLU A 11 7.79 -7.19 13.54
CA GLU A 11 6.55 -7.59 12.86
C GLU A 11 6.79 -8.23 11.49
N TYR A 12 7.99 -8.06 10.91
CA TYR A 12 8.33 -8.70 9.65
C TYR A 12 8.73 -10.16 9.90
N PRO A 13 8.31 -11.11 9.05
CA PRO A 13 8.77 -12.48 9.16
C PRO A 13 10.18 -12.64 8.61
N ASP A 14 10.88 -13.68 9.06
CA ASP A 14 12.21 -14.03 8.52
C ASP A 14 12.09 -14.59 7.10
N ASN A 15 11.00 -15.30 6.81
CA ASN A 15 10.63 -15.80 5.49
C ASN A 15 9.12 -16.12 5.41
N TYR A 16 8.66 -16.55 4.23
CA TYR A 16 7.27 -16.96 3.98
C TYR A 16 7.14 -18.46 3.71
N ASP A 17 7.93 -19.31 4.37
CA ASP A 17 7.94 -20.77 4.12
C ASP A 17 6.58 -21.45 4.42
N PHE A 18 5.75 -20.80 5.25
CA PHE A 18 4.38 -21.23 5.51
C PHE A 18 3.43 -21.02 4.31
N LEU A 19 3.85 -20.29 3.29
CA LEU A 19 3.14 -20.10 2.02
C LEU A 19 3.84 -20.83 0.89
N SER A 20 3.06 -21.44 0.00
CA SER A 20 3.61 -21.96 -1.25
C SER A 20 4.12 -20.83 -2.14
N LYS A 21 5.16 -21.09 -2.95
CA LYS A 21 5.67 -20.09 -3.91
C LYS A 21 4.60 -19.60 -4.89
N ASP A 22 3.68 -20.47 -5.29
CA ASP A 22 2.55 -20.10 -6.14
C ASP A 22 1.64 -19.07 -5.45
N THR A 23 1.34 -19.28 -4.16
CA THR A 23 0.56 -18.33 -3.36
C THR A 23 1.29 -17.00 -3.18
N GLN A 24 2.59 -17.04 -2.89
CA GLN A 24 3.42 -15.85 -2.77
C GLN A 24 3.39 -15.01 -4.06
N ASN A 25 3.58 -15.67 -5.21
CA ASN A 25 3.54 -15.01 -6.52
C ASN A 25 2.17 -14.39 -6.80
N LYS A 26 1.07 -15.10 -6.52
CA LYS A 26 -0.29 -14.59 -6.73
C LYS A 26 -0.59 -13.35 -5.90
N ILE A 27 -0.12 -13.30 -4.66
CA ILE A 27 -0.28 -12.11 -3.78
C ILE A 27 0.47 -10.92 -4.39
N VAL A 28 1.73 -11.12 -4.76
CA VAL A 28 2.57 -10.06 -5.35
C VAL A 28 2.02 -9.60 -6.69
N GLU A 29 1.58 -10.52 -7.55
CA GLU A 29 0.95 -10.23 -8.84
C GLU A 29 -0.34 -9.42 -8.66
N TYR A 30 -1.21 -9.84 -7.75
CA TYR A 30 -2.43 -9.09 -7.42
C TYR A 30 -2.10 -7.64 -7.05
N MET A 31 -1.18 -7.42 -6.11
CA MET A 31 -0.82 -6.07 -5.66
C MET A 31 -0.22 -5.22 -6.79
N ASN A 32 0.67 -5.81 -7.61
CA ASN A 32 1.30 -5.09 -8.71
C ASN A 32 0.33 -4.76 -9.85
N ASN A 33 -0.62 -5.65 -10.16
CA ASN A 33 -1.64 -5.37 -11.19
C ASN A 33 -2.53 -4.19 -10.77
N TYR A 34 -2.98 -4.14 -9.51
CA TYR A 34 -3.74 -2.99 -9.01
C TYR A 34 -2.88 -1.72 -8.93
N GLN A 35 -1.58 -1.84 -8.63
CA GLN A 35 -0.68 -0.68 -8.68
C GLN A 35 -0.53 -0.13 -10.11
N GLU A 36 -0.46 -1.00 -11.11
CA GLU A 36 -0.45 -0.62 -12.51
C GLU A 36 -1.76 0.10 -12.89
N ASP A 37 -2.92 -0.43 -12.47
CA ASP A 37 -4.21 0.23 -12.67
C ASP A 37 -4.28 1.61 -12.02
N ALA A 38 -3.74 1.77 -10.80
CA ALA A 38 -3.64 3.08 -10.15
C ALA A 38 -2.80 4.03 -11.00
N ASN A 39 -1.59 3.61 -11.39
CA ASN A 39 -0.68 4.44 -12.20
C ASN A 39 -1.32 4.85 -13.52
N ASN A 40 -2.00 3.93 -14.20
CA ASN A 40 -2.73 4.18 -15.45
C ASN A 40 -3.87 5.19 -15.26
N ASN A 41 -4.63 5.10 -14.17
CA ASN A 41 -5.69 6.08 -13.86
C ASN A 41 -5.11 7.45 -13.52
N TYR A 42 -4.00 7.51 -12.80
CA TYR A 42 -3.32 8.77 -12.50
C TYR A 42 -2.76 9.42 -13.77
N GLU A 43 -2.18 8.63 -14.69
CA GLU A 43 -1.71 9.13 -15.99
C GLU A 43 -2.87 9.70 -16.82
N LYS A 44 -4.02 9.02 -16.85
CA LYS A 44 -5.22 9.53 -17.52
C LYS A 44 -5.75 10.81 -16.86
N HIS A 45 -5.68 10.92 -15.53
CA HIS A 45 -6.04 12.14 -14.82
C HIS A 45 -5.17 13.34 -15.25
N ILE A 46 -3.85 13.16 -15.38
CA ILE A 46 -2.95 14.27 -15.74
C ILE A 46 -3.01 14.63 -17.23
N THR A 47 -3.37 13.67 -18.11
CA THR A 47 -3.41 13.87 -19.57
C THR A 47 -4.80 14.24 -20.11
N ALA A 48 -5.87 14.06 -19.33
CA ALA A 48 -7.23 14.41 -19.76
C ALA A 48 -7.40 15.92 -19.98
N LEU A 49 -8.10 16.28 -21.06
CA LEU A 49 -8.30 17.66 -21.51
C LEU A 49 -9.50 18.37 -20.86
N ASP A 50 -10.43 17.62 -20.27
CA ASP A 50 -11.64 18.15 -19.64
C ASP A 50 -11.72 17.78 -18.15
N ASP A 51 -12.28 18.69 -17.35
CA ASP A 51 -12.34 18.57 -15.89
C ASP A 51 -13.16 17.38 -15.39
N LYS A 52 -14.18 16.97 -16.17
CA LYS A 52 -15.02 15.83 -15.80
C LYS A 52 -14.23 14.53 -15.89
N SER A 53 -13.52 14.31 -16.99
CA SER A 53 -12.64 13.14 -17.16
C SER A 53 -11.51 13.14 -16.15
N ARG A 54 -10.88 14.30 -15.90
CA ARG A 54 -9.85 14.45 -14.86
C ARG A 54 -10.38 13.99 -13.50
N SER A 55 -11.54 14.47 -13.08
CA SER A 55 -12.12 14.12 -11.78
C SER A 55 -12.45 12.62 -11.69
N MET A 56 -13.07 12.07 -12.74
CA MET A 56 -13.39 10.65 -12.82
C MET A 56 -12.15 9.75 -12.69
N TYR A 57 -11.06 10.07 -13.38
CA TYR A 57 -9.83 9.28 -13.29
C TYR A 57 -9.13 9.41 -11.94
N LEU A 58 -9.23 10.58 -11.29
CA LEU A 58 -8.72 10.75 -9.93
C LEU A 58 -9.53 9.91 -8.92
N ASP A 59 -10.85 9.86 -9.08
CA ASP A 59 -11.71 9.03 -8.24
C ASP A 59 -11.38 7.53 -8.41
N LEU A 60 -11.17 7.08 -9.65
CA LEU A 60 -10.75 5.71 -9.94
C LEU A 60 -9.36 5.40 -9.36
N TYR A 61 -8.40 6.32 -9.50
CA TYR A 61 -7.09 6.20 -8.85
C TYR A 61 -7.28 6.01 -7.34
N ASN A 62 -7.97 6.92 -6.66
CA ASN A 62 -8.18 6.88 -5.22
C ASN A 62 -8.85 5.56 -4.78
N HIS A 63 -9.86 5.10 -5.52
CA HIS A 63 -10.52 3.83 -5.24
C HIS A 63 -9.55 2.64 -5.30
N VAL A 64 -8.68 2.59 -6.31
CA VAL A 64 -7.67 1.54 -6.43
C VAL A 64 -6.63 1.63 -5.30
N VAL A 65 -6.23 2.84 -4.91
CA VAL A 65 -5.34 3.06 -3.76
C VAL A 65 -5.96 2.52 -2.46
N ASP A 66 -7.25 2.77 -2.24
CA ASP A 66 -7.97 2.25 -1.06
C ASP A 66 -7.98 0.72 -1.03
N ILE A 67 -8.15 0.07 -2.19
CA ILE A 67 -8.06 -1.40 -2.31
C ILE A 67 -6.66 -1.90 -1.96
N LEU A 68 -5.60 -1.23 -2.42
CA LEU A 68 -4.21 -1.60 -2.13
C LEU A 68 -3.91 -1.46 -0.63
N ILE A 69 -4.32 -0.35 -0.01
CA ILE A 69 -4.15 -0.11 1.42
C ILE A 69 -4.94 -1.15 2.23
N GLY A 70 -6.21 -1.38 1.86
CA GLY A 70 -7.07 -2.38 2.49
C GLY A 70 -6.47 -3.79 2.40
N SER A 71 -5.97 -4.16 1.23
CA SER A 71 -5.29 -5.45 1.00
C SER A 71 -4.04 -5.58 1.84
N LYS A 72 -3.15 -4.57 1.85
CA LYS A 72 -1.95 -4.53 2.70
C LYS A 72 -2.32 -4.78 4.17
N ASN A 73 -3.35 -4.09 4.67
CA ASN A 73 -3.78 -4.22 6.06
C ASN A 73 -4.35 -5.62 6.36
N ALA A 74 -5.16 -6.17 5.45
CA ALA A 74 -5.73 -7.52 5.61
C ALA A 74 -4.63 -8.59 5.63
N TYR A 75 -3.63 -8.49 4.74
CA TYR A 75 -2.49 -9.38 4.73
C TYR A 75 -1.64 -9.25 6.01
N SER A 76 -1.46 -8.04 6.51
CA SER A 76 -0.71 -7.79 7.76
C SER A 76 -1.29 -8.55 8.96
N ILE A 77 -2.62 -8.66 9.05
CA ILE A 77 -3.32 -9.40 10.13
C ILE A 77 -2.95 -10.88 10.14
N VAL A 78 -2.67 -11.47 8.99
CA VAL A 78 -2.29 -12.89 8.84
C VAL A 78 -0.78 -13.09 8.76
N GLY A 79 0.01 -12.09 9.16
CA GLY A 79 1.48 -12.17 9.17
C GLY A 79 2.13 -12.01 7.80
N ILE A 80 1.39 -11.52 6.80
CA ILE A 80 1.91 -11.23 5.46
C ILE A 80 2.19 -9.74 5.34
N LYS A 81 3.47 -9.38 5.27
CA LYS A 81 3.90 -7.98 5.16
C LYS A 81 4.23 -7.66 3.71
N LEU A 82 3.47 -6.71 3.16
CA LEU A 82 3.63 -6.23 1.79
C LEU A 82 4.11 -4.78 1.82
N GLU A 83 5.16 -4.50 1.07
CA GLU A 83 5.75 -3.16 0.99
C GLU A 83 5.96 -2.76 -0.46
N TYR A 84 5.82 -1.46 -0.72
CA TYR A 84 5.93 -0.90 -2.05
C TYR A 84 7.25 -0.13 -2.20
N ASN A 85 7.95 -0.38 -3.31
CA ASN A 85 9.11 0.40 -3.76
C ASN A 85 10.28 0.43 -2.76
N TRP A 86 10.42 -0.57 -1.89
CA TRP A 86 11.57 -0.68 -0.98
C TRP A 86 12.90 -0.84 -1.73
N ASN A 87 12.89 -1.53 -2.87
CA ASN A 87 14.08 -1.75 -3.69
C ASN A 87 14.20 -0.73 -4.85
N HIS A 88 13.49 0.39 -4.79
CA HIS A 88 13.42 1.42 -5.85
C HIS A 88 12.97 0.90 -7.23
N ASP A 89 12.25 -0.21 -7.27
CA ASP A 89 11.79 -0.87 -8.49
C ASP A 89 10.32 -0.54 -8.85
N SER A 90 9.69 0.34 -8.07
CA SER A 90 8.27 0.71 -8.21
C SER A 90 7.32 -0.49 -8.17
N LYS A 91 7.65 -1.53 -7.39
CA LYS A 91 6.83 -2.75 -7.25
C LYS A 91 6.51 -3.07 -5.80
N TRP A 92 5.43 -3.82 -5.62
CA TRP A 92 5.10 -4.48 -4.37
C TRP A 92 5.92 -5.76 -4.21
N LEU A 93 6.37 -6.01 -2.99
CA LEU A 93 7.09 -7.22 -2.60
C LEU A 93 6.61 -7.74 -1.25
N LEU A 94 6.82 -9.05 -1.03
CA LEU A 94 6.68 -9.67 0.27
C LEU A 94 7.90 -9.32 1.12
N ALA A 95 7.72 -8.40 2.06
CA ALA A 95 8.80 -7.85 2.86
C ALA A 95 9.15 -8.79 4.01
N THR A 96 10.45 -8.98 4.21
CA THR A 96 11.04 -9.75 5.31
C THR A 96 11.86 -8.86 6.24
N LYS A 97 12.30 -9.40 7.38
CA LYS A 97 13.24 -8.68 8.25
C LYS A 97 14.53 -8.30 7.54
N ALA A 98 15.02 -9.16 6.64
CA ALA A 98 16.22 -8.89 5.87
C ALA A 98 16.02 -7.67 4.96
N ASP A 99 14.84 -7.56 4.32
CA ASP A 99 14.51 -6.40 3.48
C ASP A 99 14.39 -5.11 4.30
N TYR A 100 13.82 -5.19 5.52
CA TYR A 100 13.73 -4.05 6.42
C TYR A 100 15.13 -3.54 6.82
N GLN A 101 16.04 -4.46 7.16
CA GLN A 101 17.41 -4.14 7.54
C GLN A 101 18.22 -3.57 6.36
N ALA A 102 18.02 -4.12 5.16
CA ALA A 102 18.69 -3.64 3.96
C ALA A 102 18.25 -2.22 3.56
N ASN A 103 16.98 -1.87 3.81
CA ASN A 103 16.38 -0.59 3.42
C ASN A 103 16.21 0.39 4.59
N ASN A 104 16.91 0.16 5.71
CA ASN A 104 16.90 0.98 6.93
C ASN A 104 15.47 1.32 7.42
N GLY A 105 14.52 0.39 7.27
CA GLY A 105 13.12 0.56 7.65
C GLY A 105 12.34 1.69 6.93
N LEU A 106 12.91 2.31 5.88
CA LEU A 106 12.49 3.60 5.32
C LEU A 106 12.49 4.77 6.33
N SER A 107 13.35 4.75 7.35
CA SER A 107 13.65 5.93 8.16
C SER A 107 14.90 6.61 7.61
N ASP A 108 14.76 7.78 6.99
CA ASP A 108 15.76 8.86 7.09
C ASP A 108 15.31 10.23 6.52
N ASP A 109 14.00 10.54 6.47
CA ASP A 109 13.54 11.95 6.35
C ASP A 109 12.14 12.19 6.97
N CYS A 110 11.82 11.47 8.04
CA CYS A 110 10.62 11.75 8.85
C CYS A 110 10.91 12.93 9.78
N ASN A 111 10.88 14.15 9.23
CA ASN A 111 10.82 15.37 10.04
C ASN A 111 9.41 15.43 10.66
N CYS A 112 9.26 14.75 11.80
CA CYS A 112 8.07 14.71 12.63
C CYS A 112 7.69 16.12 13.13
N GLN A 113 6.98 16.89 12.30
CA GLN A 113 5.94 17.76 12.82
C GLN A 113 4.64 16.96 12.80
N MET A 114 4.39 16.28 13.91
CA MET A 114 3.09 15.70 14.22
C MET A 114 2.03 16.81 14.22
N SER A 115 1.24 16.93 13.16
CA SER A 115 -0.17 17.24 13.36
C SER A 115 -0.80 15.96 13.89
N GLN A 116 -1.09 15.92 15.20
CA GLN A 116 -2.03 14.94 15.74
C GLN A 116 -3.36 15.13 15.00
N GLU A 117 -3.64 14.31 14.01
CA GLU A 117 -5.02 14.04 13.62
C GLU A 117 -5.38 12.68 14.17
N GLU A 118 -6.23 12.72 15.20
CA GLU A 118 -6.93 11.58 15.75
C GLU A 118 -7.74 10.91 14.63
N TYR A 119 -7.75 9.57 14.62
CA TYR A 119 -8.60 8.68 13.83
C TYR A 119 -10.01 9.24 13.53
N THR A 120 -10.19 10.03 12.47
CA THR A 120 -11.49 10.68 12.17
C THR A 120 -12.07 10.39 10.79
N ALA A 121 -11.45 9.54 9.96
CA ALA A 121 -11.95 9.28 8.61
C ALA A 121 -12.68 7.92 8.42
N TRP A 122 -13.00 7.19 9.47
CA TRP A 122 -13.87 6.00 9.35
C TRP A 122 -15.34 6.37 9.59
N PRO A 123 -16.26 6.09 8.64
CA PRO A 123 -17.69 6.27 8.90
C PRO A 123 -18.12 5.29 10.01
N TYR A 124 -18.78 5.81 11.04
CA TYR A 124 -19.36 4.98 12.10
C TYR A 124 -20.36 3.97 11.51
N PRO A 125 -20.35 2.70 11.97
CA PRO A 125 -21.36 1.74 11.56
C PRO A 125 -22.75 2.28 11.90
N LYS A 126 -23.67 2.19 10.93
CA LYS A 126 -25.06 2.63 11.11
C LYS A 126 -25.68 1.85 12.27
N VAL A 127 -25.96 2.56 13.36
CA VAL A 127 -26.71 2.01 14.48
C VAL A 127 -28.18 1.95 14.05
N ASN A 128 -28.71 0.74 13.89
CA ASN A 128 -30.14 0.55 13.66
C ASN A 128 -30.90 1.05 14.90
N LYS A 129 -31.74 2.08 14.72
CA LYS A 129 -32.78 2.47 15.68
C LYS A 129 -34.11 1.86 15.26
#